data_AF-A0A0M0GDH6-F1
#
_entry.id   AF-A0A0M0GDH6-F1
#
_cell.length_a   1.000
_cell.length_b   1.000
_cell.length_c   1.000
_cell.angle_alpha   90.00
_cell.angle_beta   90.00
_cell.angle_gamma   90.00
#
_symmetry.space_group_name_H-M   'P 1'
#
loop_
_entity.id
_entity.type
_entity.pdbx_description
1 polymer ?
#
loop_
_entity_poly.entity_id
_entity_poly.type
_entity_poly.pdbx_seq_one_letter_code
_entity_poly.pdbx_strand_id
1 'polypeptide(L)'
;MLKELTRIKRKEYDVTIFQTPKFRDKKGFQQVYRLNVEALTHEECLDSVFRKFNVHDRIPVDFDGRFISTGDILYIDEGRRGQFYYQLKPGGWEEVNRIHIR
;
A
#
# COMPACT_ATOMS: atom_id res chain seq x y z
N MET A 1 29.64 -13.68 20.43
CA MET A 1 28.42 -12.95 20.89
C MET A 1 28.04 -11.82 19.91
N LEU A 2 27.90 -12.12 18.61
CA LEU A 2 27.62 -11.11 17.57
C LEU A 2 26.23 -11.25 16.92
N LYS A 3 25.44 -12.27 17.30
CA LYS A 3 24.12 -12.55 16.71
C LYS A 3 22.98 -11.68 17.27
N GLU A 4 23.21 -10.97 18.38
CA GLU A 4 22.18 -10.13 19.03
C GLU A 4 22.14 -8.68 18.51
N LEU A 5 23.15 -8.23 17.76
CA LEU A 5 23.28 -6.85 17.28
C LEU A 5 22.52 -6.53 15.98
N THR A 6 21.87 -7.52 15.35
CA THR A 6 21.20 -7.35 14.05
C THR A 6 19.74 -7.80 14.04
N ARG A 7 18.98 -7.55 15.11
CA ARG A 7 17.52 -7.59 15.00
C ARG A 7 17.09 -6.43 14.09
N ILE A 8 16.88 -6.72 12.80
CA ILE A 8 16.31 -5.75 11.87
C ILE A 8 14.92 -5.39 12.42
N LYS A 9 14.80 -4.16 12.90
CA LYS A 9 13.57 -3.69 13.56
C LYS A 9 12.51 -3.46 12.48
N ARG A 10 11.41 -4.21 12.56
CA ARG A 10 10.19 -3.92 11.79
C ARG A 10 9.72 -2.50 12.13
N LYS A 11 9.24 -1.79 11.12
CA LYS A 11 8.67 -0.45 11.24
C LYS A 11 7.18 -0.56 10.98
N GLU A 12 6.41 0.29 11.63
CA GLU A 12 5.01 0.50 11.30
C GLU A 12 4.92 1.54 10.18
N TYR A 13 4.22 1.18 9.11
CA TYR A 13 3.94 2.03 7.95
C TYR A 13 2.47 2.42 7.98
N ASP A 14 2.18 3.71 7.84
CA ASP A 14 0.81 4.20 7.65
C ASP A 14 0.47 4.15 6.16
N VAL A 15 -0.42 3.24 5.79
CA VAL A 15 -0.76 2.95 4.41
C VAL A 15 -2.18 3.45 4.11
N THR A 16 -2.34 4.16 3.00
CA THR A 16 -3.66 4.52 2.46
C THR A 16 -3.86 3.89 1.08
N ILE A 17 -5.02 3.27 0.88
CA ILE A 17 -5.41 2.65 -0.38
C ILE A 17 -6.24 3.63 -1.18
N PHE A 18 -5.83 3.89 -2.42
CA PHE A 18 -6.52 4.73 -3.38
C PHE A 18 -6.99 3.92 -4.58
N GLN A 19 -8.28 4.05 -4.91
CA GLN A 19 -8.91 3.37 -6.03
C GLN A 19 -9.77 4.34 -6.83
N THR A 20 -9.87 4.12 -8.13
CA THR A 20 -10.86 4.83 -8.96
C THR A 20 -12.25 4.20 -8.79
N PRO A 21 -13.36 4.96 -8.87
CA PRO A 21 -14.71 4.40 -8.74
C PRO A 21 -15.04 3.34 -9.80
N LYS A 22 -14.51 3.50 -11.02
CA LYS A 22 -14.69 2.54 -12.11
C LYS A 22 -13.37 1.87 -12.44
N PHE A 23 -13.45 0.56 -12.67
CA PHE A 23 -12.31 -0.24 -13.05
C PHE A 23 -11.63 0.31 -14.31
N ARG A 24 -10.29 0.40 -14.29
CA ARG A 24 -9.41 0.91 -15.36
C ARG A 24 -9.46 2.42 -15.65
N ASP A 25 -10.24 3.19 -14.90
CA ASP A 25 -10.13 4.65 -14.97
C ASP A 25 -8.71 5.08 -14.55
N LYS A 26 -8.19 6.10 -15.22
CA LYS A 26 -6.82 6.61 -15.01
C LYS A 26 -6.78 7.83 -14.09
N LYS A 27 -7.93 8.31 -13.61
CA LYS A 27 -8.11 9.53 -12.81
C LYS A 27 -9.29 9.39 -11.86
N GLY A 28 -9.40 10.31 -10.90
CA GLY A 28 -10.49 10.32 -9.93
C GLY A 28 -10.28 9.32 -8.80
N PHE A 29 -9.03 9.13 -8.37
CA PHE A 29 -8.71 8.27 -7.25
C PHE A 29 -9.38 8.77 -5.97
N GLN A 30 -9.96 7.84 -5.23
CA GLN A 30 -10.60 8.05 -3.94
C GLN A 30 -9.88 7.20 -2.89
N GLN A 31 -9.70 7.75 -1.70
CA GLN A 31 -9.26 6.97 -0.56
C GLN A 31 -10.38 6.00 -0.18
N VAL A 32 -10.07 4.70 -0.19
CA VAL A 32 -11.04 3.65 0.19
C VAL A 32 -10.72 3.01 1.54
N TYR A 33 -9.47 3.11 2.01
CA TYR A 33 -9.07 2.56 3.30
C TYR A 33 -7.74 3.12 3.79
N ARG A 34 -7.53 3.12 5.10
CA ARG A 34 -6.25 3.46 5.75
C ARG A 34 -5.95 2.46 6.85
N LEU A 35 -4.71 2.00 6.94
CA LEU A 35 -4.28 1.00 7.91
C LEU A 35 -2.79 1.16 8.25
N ASN A 36 -2.41 0.64 9.41
CA ASN A 36 -1.00 0.46 9.75
C ASN A 36 -0.51 -0.94 9.39
N VAL A 37 0.72 -1.04 8.90
CA VAL A 37 1.35 -2.31 8.50
C VAL A 37 2.76 -2.39 9.05
N GLU A 38 3.07 -3.47 9.79
CA GLU A 38 4.43 -3.73 10.23
C GLU A 38 5.24 -4.48 9.17
N ALA A 39 6.32 -3.88 8.66
CA ALA A 39 7.21 -4.49 7.68
C ALA A 39 8.66 -4.01 7.82
N LEU A 40 9.59 -4.69 7.16
CA LEU A 40 11.02 -4.30 7.10
C LEU A 40 11.31 -3.33 5.95
N THR A 41 10.57 -3.45 4.84
CA THR A 41 10.73 -2.68 3.62
C THR A 41 9.38 -2.23 3.05
N HIS A 42 9.38 -1.27 2.12
CA HIS A 42 8.18 -0.91 1.37
C HIS A 42 7.66 -2.09 0.55
N GLU A 43 8.54 -2.88 -0.08
CA GLU A 43 8.13 -4.06 -0.85
C GLU A 43 7.35 -5.07 0.02
N GLU A 44 7.86 -5.41 1.21
CA GLU A 44 7.15 -6.29 2.15
C GLU A 44 5.82 -5.67 2.61
N CYS A 45 5.81 -4.35 2.84
CA CYS A 45 4.60 -3.61 3.21
C CYS A 45 3.53 -3.72 2.11
N LEU A 46 3.89 -3.43 0.86
CA LEU A 46 3.01 -3.46 -0.30
C LEU A 46 2.47 -4.88 -0.55
N ASP A 47 3.31 -5.90 -0.44
CA ASP A 47 2.93 -7.31 -0.54
C ASP A 47 1.95 -7.74 0.55
N SER A 48 2.18 -7.29 1.80
CA SER A 48 1.30 -7.57 2.93
C SER A 48 -0.10 -6.98 2.71
N VAL A 49 -0.15 -5.73 2.25
CA VAL A 49 -1.42 -5.06 1.89
C VAL A 49 -2.11 -5.80 0.75
N PHE A 50 -1.39 -6.08 -0.35
CA PHE A 50 -1.97 -6.81 -1.48
C PHE A 50 -2.59 -8.14 -1.06
N ARG A 51 -1.88 -8.96 -0.29
CA ARG A 51 -2.39 -10.25 0.21
C ARG A 51 -3.58 -10.09 1.16
N LYS A 52 -3.63 -9.03 1.97
CA LYS A 52 -4.74 -8.77 2.88
C LYS A 52 -6.02 -8.39 2.12
N PHE A 53 -5.91 -7.55 1.09
CA PHE A 53 -7.06 -7.03 0.36
C PHE A 53 -7.47 -7.83 -0.87
N ASN A 54 -6.73 -8.90 -1.22
CA ASN A 54 -7.06 -9.81 -2.33
C ASN A 54 -7.41 -11.23 -1.89
N VAL A 55 -7.52 -11.47 -0.57
CA VAL A 55 -8.04 -12.72 -0.01
C VAL A 55 -9.30 -12.38 0.75
N HIS A 56 -10.45 -12.87 0.27
CA HIS A 56 -11.78 -12.51 0.79
C HIS A 56 -11.86 -12.57 2.32
N ASP A 57 -11.36 -13.64 2.94
CA ASP A 57 -11.44 -13.87 4.39
C ASP A 57 -10.50 -12.97 5.22
N ARG A 58 -9.59 -12.23 4.58
CA ARG A 58 -8.64 -11.32 5.24
C ARG A 58 -9.04 -9.85 5.14
N ILE A 59 -10.05 -9.55 4.34
CA ILE A 59 -10.52 -8.19 4.11
C ILE A 59 -11.25 -7.70 5.36
N PRO A 60 -10.89 -6.52 5.88
CA PRO A 60 -11.63 -5.89 6.97
C PRO A 60 -13.10 -5.67 6.60
N VAL A 61 -14.01 -5.90 7.55
CA VAL A 61 -15.46 -5.74 7.34
C VAL A 61 -15.89 -4.30 7.02
N ASP A 62 -15.04 -3.32 7.37
CA ASP A 62 -15.23 -1.89 7.14
C ASP A 62 -14.53 -1.41 5.85
N PHE A 63 -14.02 -2.31 5.03
CA PHE A 63 -13.41 -1.97 3.75
C PHE A 63 -14.48 -1.66 2.68
N ASP A 64 -14.50 -0.43 2.19
CA ASP A 64 -15.45 0.06 1.18
C ASP A 64 -14.85 0.08 -0.24
N GLY A 65 -13.84 -0.76 -0.49
CA GLY A 65 -13.15 -0.85 -1.78
C GLY A 65 -13.38 -2.18 -2.48
N ARG A 66 -12.79 -2.31 -3.68
CA ARG A 66 -12.66 -3.60 -4.39
C ARG A 66 -11.31 -4.26 -4.06
N PHE A 67 -11.12 -5.50 -4.49
CA PHE A 67 -9.77 -6.11 -4.51
C PHE A 67 -8.78 -5.19 -5.23
N ILE A 68 -7.54 -5.15 -4.71
CA ILE A 68 -6.48 -4.35 -5.29
C ILE A 68 -6.13 -4.91 -6.67
N SER A 69 -6.04 -4.02 -7.63
CA SER A 69 -5.88 -4.35 -9.05
C SER A 69 -4.95 -3.37 -9.74
N THR A 70 -4.52 -3.71 -10.96
CA THR A 70 -3.64 -2.84 -11.75
C THR A 70 -4.25 -1.44 -11.91
N GLY A 71 -3.45 -0.42 -11.59
CA GLY A 71 -3.83 0.99 -11.61
C GLY A 71 -4.11 1.57 -10.22
N ASP A 72 -4.48 0.73 -9.25
CA ASP A 72 -4.71 1.16 -7.87
C ASP A 72 -3.40 1.61 -7.20
N ILE A 73 -3.51 2.49 -6.22
CA ILE A 73 -2.37 3.16 -5.60
C ILE A 73 -2.33 2.89 -4.10
N LEU A 74 -1.15 2.55 -3.60
CA LEU A 74 -0.83 2.54 -2.18
C LEU A 74 0.04 3.74 -1.85
N TYR A 75 -0.43 4.55 -0.93
CA TYR A 75 0.32 5.64 -0.34
C TYR A 75 0.91 5.17 0.99
N ILE A 76 2.21 5.40 1.21
CA ILE A 76 2.90 5.14 2.47
C ILE A 76 3.34 6.49 3.06
N ASP A 77 2.86 6.79 4.26
CA ASP A 77 3.30 7.92 5.07
C ASP A 77 4.24 7.44 6.17
N GLU A 78 5.51 7.86 6.12
CA GLU A 78 6.47 7.63 7.21
C GLU A 78 6.72 8.92 8.02
N GLY A 79 5.80 9.87 7.95
CA GLY A 79 5.89 11.18 8.60
C GLY A 79 7.13 11.95 8.12
N ARG A 80 8.09 12.16 9.03
CA ARG A 80 9.32 12.92 8.72
C ARG A 80 10.25 12.23 7.73
N ARG A 81 10.08 10.93 7.49
CA ARG A 81 10.96 10.16 6.58
C ARG A 81 10.52 10.20 5.13
N GLY A 82 9.31 10.67 4.87
CA GLY A 82 8.82 10.86 3.51
C GLY A 82 7.42 10.31 3.31
N GLN A 83 6.97 10.53 2.08
CA GLN A 83 5.66 10.19 1.58
C GLN A 83 5.85 9.56 0.21
N PHE A 84 5.36 8.34 0.04
CA PHE A 84 5.63 7.54 -1.14
C PHE A 84 4.32 7.05 -1.74
N TYR A 85 4.23 7.05 -3.06
CA TYR A 85 3.07 6.54 -3.77
C TYR A 85 3.51 5.43 -4.70
N TYR A 86 2.87 4.27 -4.58
CA TYR A 86 3.15 3.09 -5.39
C TYR A 86 1.91 2.72 -6.17
N GLN A 87 2.04 2.62 -7.49
CA GLN A 87 0.96 2.14 -8.36
C GLN A 87 1.20 0.68 -8.71
N LEU A 88 0.16 -0.15 -8.62
CA LEU A 88 0.23 -1.52 -9.09
C LEU A 88 0.19 -1.55 -10.62
N LYS A 89 1.24 -2.04 -11.25
CA LYS A 89 1.37 -2.21 -12.70
C LYS A 89 1.44 -3.70 -13.07
N PRO A 90 1.32 -4.09 -14.36
CA PRO A 90 1.43 -5.50 -14.75
C PRO A 90 2.74 -6.18 -14.32
N GLY A 91 3.82 -5.41 -14.13
CA GLY A 91 5.12 -5.90 -13.66
C GLY A 91 5.35 -5.81 -12.15
N GLY A 92 4.36 -5.38 -11.37
CA GLY A 92 4.48 -5.18 -9.92
C GLY A 92 4.30 -3.71 -9.50
N TRP A 93 4.74 -3.40 -8.29
CA TRP A 93 4.64 -2.06 -7.72
C TRP A 93 5.70 -1.13 -8.29
N GLU A 94 5.26 0.03 -8.79
CA GLU A 94 6.16 1.10 -9.24
C GLU A 94 5.90 2.37 -8.44
N GLU A 95 6.98 3.02 -8.00
CA GLU A 95 6.87 4.34 -7.36
C GLU A 95 6.42 5.38 -8.40
N VAL A 96 5.43 6.19 -8.05
CA VAL A 96 4.86 7.23 -8.90
C VAL A 96 4.83 8.58 -8.18
N ASN A 97 4.92 9.66 -8.94
CA ASN A 97 4.77 10.99 -8.36
C ASN A 97 3.30 11.26 -7.97
N ARG A 98 3.09 11.94 -6.84
CA ARG A 98 1.77 12.39 -6.33
C ARG A 98 0.89 13.07 -7.40
N ILE A 99 1.49 13.73 -8.38
CA ILE A 99 0.76 14.44 -9.45
C ILE A 99 -0.21 13.53 -10.22
N HIS A 100 0.04 12.21 -10.26
CA HIS A 100 -0.82 11.24 -10.94
C HIS A 100 -2.12 10.91 -10.19
N ILE A 101 -2.29 11.42 -8.97
CA ILE A 101 -3.46 11.16 -8.11
C ILE A 101 -4.48 12.31 -8.18
N ARG A 102 -4.09 13.47 -8.74
CA ARG A 102 -4.94 14.64 -8.90
C ARG A 102 -5.79 14.60 -10.16
#